data_AF-A0A1H1VQW8-F1
#
_entry.id   AF-A0A1H1VQW8-F1
#
_cell.length_a   1.000
_cell.length_b   1.000
_cell.length_c   1.000
_cell.angle_alpha   90.00
_cell.angle_beta   90.00
_cell.angle_gamma   90.00
#
_symmetry.space_group_name_H-M   'P 1'
#
loop_
_entity.id
_entity.type
_entity.pdbx_description
1 polymer ?
#
loop_
_entity_poly.entity_id
_entity_poly.type
_entity_poly.pdbx_seq_one_letter_code
_entity_poly.pdbx_strand_id
1 'polypeptide(L)'
;MERLNLQGWLPIRIWQQAGEWLVDWCWFGDTPLHQPFFREAVDAALRLPFNQAFRRQTPLAVLGEWRAISPGLAPSAFIFHASRCGSTLISQMLAQLDNHIVISEPPPLDTLLRSDLPAAEHRSAIAGLLSAYGQRRRGVEQRLVIKLDAWNIAELPLLRECFAQTPWMFLSRDPLEIAVSHARRPGMHMVPGMIGASGLDDGLPFDGREAYIARRLGRLLEMAAAHCRDYEGLAVNYRELPGAMAGRLAEFFALDAVQREQVFAAVGRHAKQPTEVFVGDSQSKRREASPQLRESVERWARGPYEALGGGFSVDSDDAIASRLAPTIDLQ
;
A
#
# COMPACT_ATOMS: atom_id res chain seq x y z
N MET A 1 -3.01 20.25 -34.28
CA MET A 1 -2.41 19.10 -33.58
C MET A 1 -3.50 18.54 -32.68
N GLU A 2 -4.02 17.35 -32.95
CA GLU A 2 -4.98 16.70 -32.04
C GLU A 2 -4.32 16.56 -30.66
N ARG A 3 -5.03 16.99 -29.61
CA ARG A 3 -4.53 16.84 -28.24
C ARG A 3 -4.49 15.36 -27.90
N LEU A 4 -3.38 14.90 -27.31
CA LEU A 4 -3.23 13.52 -26.86
C LEU A 4 -4.34 13.17 -25.85
N ASN A 5 -5.23 12.26 -26.21
CA ASN A 5 -6.32 11.80 -25.34
C ASN A 5 -5.89 10.55 -24.57
N LEU A 6 -5.67 10.67 -23.25
CA LEU A 6 -5.23 9.57 -22.38
C LEU A 6 -6.38 8.92 -21.60
N GLN A 7 -7.64 9.12 -22.01
CA GLN A 7 -8.79 8.46 -21.38
C GLN A 7 -8.64 6.93 -21.45
N GLY A 8 -8.71 6.28 -20.29
CA GLY A 8 -8.56 4.83 -20.18
C GLY A 8 -7.11 4.33 -20.23
N TRP A 9 -6.13 5.23 -20.32
CA TRP A 9 -4.71 4.92 -20.21
C TRP A 9 -4.21 5.23 -18.80
N LEU A 10 -3.47 4.30 -18.20
CA LEU A 10 -2.84 4.50 -16.89
C LEU A 10 -1.32 4.50 -17.03
N PRO A 11 -0.59 5.36 -16.28
CA PRO A 11 0.85 5.28 -16.16
C PRO A 11 1.26 3.94 -15.54
N ILE A 12 2.18 3.22 -16.18
CA ILE A 12 2.67 1.92 -15.70
C ILE A 12 4.15 1.94 -15.35
N ARG A 13 4.90 2.92 -15.86
CA ARG A 13 6.32 3.12 -15.56
C ARG A 13 6.68 4.58 -15.70
N ILE A 14 7.54 5.06 -14.81
CA ILE A 14 8.23 6.35 -14.93
C ILE A 14 9.74 6.04 -14.83
N TRP A 15 10.55 6.64 -15.70
CA TRP A 15 12.00 6.45 -15.70
C TRP A 15 12.68 7.63 -16.36
N GLN A 16 13.99 7.75 -16.13
CA GLN A 16 14.82 8.72 -16.81
C GLN A 16 15.53 8.07 -18.02
N GLN A 17 15.57 8.76 -19.15
CA GLN A 17 16.30 8.37 -20.34
C GLN A 17 16.96 9.59 -20.98
N ALA A 18 18.27 9.54 -21.18
CA ALA A 18 19.05 10.66 -21.73
C ALA A 18 18.82 12.01 -21.00
N GLY A 19 18.61 11.96 -19.68
CA GLY A 19 18.36 13.14 -18.84
C GLY A 19 16.89 13.55 -18.73
N GLU A 20 15.99 12.99 -19.53
CA GLU A 20 14.57 13.34 -19.53
C GLU A 20 13.72 12.32 -18.77
N TRP A 21 12.73 12.80 -18.02
CA TRP A 21 11.74 11.95 -17.36
C TRP A 21 10.61 11.58 -18.32
N LEU A 22 10.37 10.27 -18.46
CA LEU A 22 9.37 9.70 -19.35
C LEU A 22 8.31 8.91 -18.57
N VAL A 23 7.11 8.83 -19.16
CA VAL A 23 5.97 8.06 -18.66
C VAL A 23 5.54 7.06 -19.72
N ASP A 24 5.45 5.79 -19.33
CA ASP A 24 4.94 4.69 -20.16
C ASP A 24 3.49 4.46 -19.76
N TRP A 25 2.60 4.46 -20.74
CA TRP A 25 1.17 4.34 -20.55
C TRP A 25 0.66 3.05 -21.19
N CYS A 26 -0.21 2.38 -20.46
CA CYS A 26 -0.91 1.17 -20.92
C CYS A 26 -2.42 1.44 -20.94
N TRP A 27 -3.12 0.93 -21.95
CA TRP A 27 -4.56 1.06 -22.04
C TRP A 27 -5.25 -0.01 -21.21
N PHE A 28 -6.06 0.43 -20.26
CA PHE A 28 -6.90 -0.43 -19.41
C PHE A 28 -8.38 -0.37 -19.80
N GLY A 29 -8.78 0.61 -20.62
CA GLY A 29 -10.19 0.81 -20.98
C GLY A 29 -11.05 0.98 -19.74
N ASP A 30 -12.13 0.21 -19.65
CA ASP A 30 -13.05 0.12 -18.51
C ASP A 30 -12.71 -1.03 -17.54
N THR A 31 -11.61 -1.76 -17.77
CA THR A 31 -11.22 -2.91 -16.94
C THR A 31 -10.99 -2.48 -15.49
N PRO A 32 -11.71 -3.05 -14.51
CA PRO A 32 -11.54 -2.72 -13.10
C PRO A 32 -10.21 -3.26 -12.55
N LEU A 33 -9.71 -2.63 -11.49
CA LEU A 33 -8.46 -3.00 -10.84
C LEU A 33 -8.76 -3.77 -9.56
N HIS A 34 -8.83 -5.10 -9.67
CA HIS A 34 -9.14 -5.99 -8.54
C HIS A 34 -7.92 -6.73 -8.01
N GLN A 35 -6.77 -6.64 -8.68
CA GLN A 35 -5.58 -7.40 -8.32
C GLN A 35 -4.96 -6.89 -6.99
N PRO A 36 -4.37 -7.78 -6.17
CA PRO A 36 -3.69 -7.40 -4.92
C PRO A 36 -2.60 -6.34 -5.06
N PHE A 37 -1.94 -6.29 -6.22
CA PHE A 37 -0.89 -5.34 -6.55
C PHE A 37 -1.10 -4.76 -7.94
N PHE A 38 -0.80 -3.48 -8.13
CA PHE A 38 -0.97 -2.79 -9.41
C PHE A 38 -0.14 -3.43 -10.52
N ARG A 39 1.07 -3.93 -10.20
CA ARG A 39 1.92 -4.66 -11.15
C ARG A 39 1.20 -5.84 -11.81
N GLU A 40 0.39 -6.60 -11.07
CA GLU A 40 -0.35 -7.74 -11.64
C GLU A 40 -1.42 -7.28 -12.63
N ALA A 41 -2.07 -6.14 -12.37
CA ALA A 41 -2.99 -5.52 -13.31
C ALA A 41 -2.27 -5.04 -14.58
N VAL A 42 -1.07 -4.47 -14.43
CA VAL A 42 -0.20 -4.08 -15.54
C VAL A 42 0.21 -5.31 -16.36
N ASP A 43 0.65 -6.40 -15.72
CA ASP A 43 1.05 -7.64 -16.39
C ASP A 43 -0.12 -8.28 -17.15
N ALA A 44 -1.34 -8.18 -16.62
CA ALA A 44 -2.54 -8.59 -17.35
C ALA A 44 -2.82 -7.69 -18.56
N ALA A 45 -2.75 -6.36 -18.40
CA ALA A 45 -3.01 -5.41 -19.47
C ALA A 45 -1.97 -5.50 -20.60
N LEU A 46 -0.69 -5.69 -20.28
CA LEU A 46 0.40 -5.82 -21.25
C LEU A 46 0.34 -7.11 -22.09
N ARG A 47 -0.43 -8.11 -21.64
CA ARG A 47 -0.70 -9.32 -22.43
C ARG A 47 -1.69 -9.09 -23.57
N LEU A 48 -2.41 -7.97 -23.58
CA LEU A 48 -3.35 -7.64 -24.66
C LEU A 48 -2.58 -7.22 -25.92
N PRO A 49 -2.91 -7.76 -27.12
CA PRO A 49 -2.25 -7.37 -28.37
C PRO A 49 -2.29 -5.87 -28.64
N PHE A 50 -3.39 -5.21 -28.25
CA PHE A 50 -3.52 -3.74 -28.35
C PHE A 50 -2.39 -3.01 -27.60
N ASN A 51 -2.10 -3.43 -26.37
CA ASN A 51 -1.04 -2.83 -25.57
C ASN A 51 0.36 -3.24 -26.01
N GLN A 52 0.52 -4.23 -26.89
CA GLN A 52 1.82 -4.53 -27.49
C GLN A 52 2.10 -3.61 -28.68
N ALA A 53 1.05 -3.29 -29.46
CA ALA A 53 1.16 -2.47 -30.66
C ALA A 53 1.06 -0.95 -30.40
N PHE A 54 0.31 -0.52 -29.39
CA PHE A 54 -0.09 0.88 -29.22
C PHE A 54 0.34 1.54 -27.91
N ARG A 55 1.39 1.05 -27.22
CA ARG A 55 1.91 1.73 -26.02
C ARG A 55 2.22 3.19 -26.31
N ARG A 56 2.01 4.04 -25.31
CA ARG A 56 2.30 5.47 -25.42
C ARG A 56 3.40 5.83 -24.45
N GLN A 57 4.37 6.57 -24.95
CA GLN A 57 5.41 7.17 -24.13
C GLN A 57 5.31 8.68 -24.26
N THR A 58 5.37 9.37 -23.13
CA THR A 58 5.23 10.82 -23.07
C THR A 58 6.31 11.41 -22.16
N PRO A 59 6.69 12.68 -22.35
CA PRO A 59 7.39 13.43 -21.32
C PRO A 59 6.59 13.49 -20.02
N LEU A 60 7.27 13.67 -18.88
CA LEU A 60 6.65 13.76 -17.56
C LEU A 60 5.61 14.90 -17.45
N ALA A 61 5.87 16.03 -18.12
CA ALA A 61 4.99 17.20 -18.14
C ALA A 61 3.55 16.88 -18.60
N VAL A 62 3.38 15.85 -19.44
CA VAL A 62 2.06 15.42 -19.93
C VAL A 62 1.13 14.95 -18.81
N LEU A 63 1.66 14.49 -17.66
CA LEU A 63 0.82 14.21 -16.48
C LEU A 63 0.06 15.46 -16.00
N GLY A 64 0.74 16.60 -15.98
CA GLY A 64 0.14 17.88 -15.58
C GLY A 64 -0.83 18.42 -16.63
N GLU A 65 -0.47 18.32 -17.91
CA GLU A 65 -1.33 18.72 -19.03
C GLU A 65 -2.62 17.89 -19.08
N TRP A 66 -2.50 16.57 -18.91
CA TRP A 66 -3.65 15.68 -18.89
C TRP A 66 -4.57 15.96 -17.72
N ARG A 67 -4.02 16.17 -16.51
CA ARG A 67 -4.79 16.57 -15.33
C ARG A 67 -5.57 17.87 -15.56
N ALA A 68 -5.02 18.84 -16.29
CA ALA A 68 -5.70 20.10 -16.55
C ALA A 68 -6.92 19.95 -17.48
N ILE A 69 -6.91 18.98 -18.38
CA ILE A 69 -7.98 18.76 -19.37
C ILE A 69 -8.99 17.73 -18.88
N SER A 70 -8.53 16.69 -18.19
CA SER A 70 -9.33 15.58 -17.69
C SER A 70 -8.95 15.26 -16.24
N PRO A 71 -9.37 16.10 -15.27
CA PRO A 71 -9.04 15.89 -13.87
C PRO A 71 -9.68 14.60 -13.34
N GLY A 72 -8.86 13.74 -12.76
CA GLY A 72 -9.33 12.55 -12.05
C GLY A 72 -9.76 12.87 -10.62
N LEU A 73 -10.23 11.84 -9.93
CA LEU A 73 -10.48 11.85 -8.49
C LEU A 73 -9.19 12.18 -7.73
N ALA A 74 -9.28 13.10 -6.78
CA ALA A 74 -8.23 13.25 -5.78
C ALA A 74 -8.17 12.00 -4.88
N PRO A 75 -6.99 11.64 -4.33
CA PRO A 75 -6.89 10.56 -3.36
C PRO A 75 -7.81 10.81 -2.16
N SER A 76 -8.71 9.88 -1.91
CA SER A 76 -9.60 9.89 -0.76
C SER A 76 -8.98 9.24 0.47
N ALA A 77 -7.96 8.39 0.31
CA ALA A 77 -7.18 7.86 1.42
C ALA A 77 -5.81 7.33 0.97
N PHE A 78 -4.82 7.45 1.86
CA PHE A 78 -3.53 6.75 1.76
C PHE A 78 -3.43 5.61 2.79
N ILE A 79 -2.97 4.44 2.34
CA ILE A 79 -2.70 3.28 3.21
C ILE A 79 -1.19 3.03 3.23
N PHE A 80 -0.56 3.38 4.36
CA PHE A 80 0.81 2.98 4.71
C PHE A 80 0.79 1.75 5.61
N HIS A 81 1.91 1.03 5.67
CA HIS A 81 1.94 -0.22 6.41
C HIS A 81 3.35 -0.71 6.76
N ALA A 82 3.45 -1.51 7.83
CA ALA A 82 4.71 -2.12 8.30
C ALA A 82 5.20 -3.34 7.50
N SER A 83 4.63 -3.57 6.30
CA SER A 83 4.70 -4.84 5.56
C SER A 83 4.13 -6.06 6.31
N ARG A 84 3.66 -7.07 5.55
CA ARG A 84 3.16 -8.36 6.09
C ARG A 84 2.13 -8.26 7.25
N CYS A 85 1.40 -7.16 7.32
CA CYS A 85 0.51 -6.79 8.42
C CYS A 85 -0.97 -6.71 8.01
N GLY A 86 -1.37 -7.32 6.90
CA GLY A 86 -2.76 -7.33 6.44
C GLY A 86 -3.20 -6.15 5.55
N SER A 87 -2.27 -5.28 5.11
CA SER A 87 -2.63 -4.12 4.25
C SER A 87 -3.24 -4.53 2.90
N THR A 88 -2.89 -5.72 2.42
CA THR A 88 -3.49 -6.31 1.21
C THR A 88 -4.94 -6.76 1.45
N LEU A 89 -5.30 -7.17 2.67
CA LEU A 89 -6.69 -7.51 2.99
C LEU A 89 -7.58 -6.28 2.86
N ILE A 90 -7.17 -5.15 3.46
CA ILE A 90 -7.89 -3.88 3.37
C ILE A 90 -8.05 -3.46 1.90
N SER A 91 -6.96 -3.44 1.13
CA SER A 91 -7.03 -3.01 -0.26
C SER A 91 -7.91 -3.92 -1.12
N GLN A 92 -7.90 -5.24 -0.88
CA GLN A 92 -8.76 -6.19 -1.60
C GLN A 92 -10.23 -6.09 -1.22
N MET A 93 -10.53 -5.84 0.06
CA MET A 93 -11.89 -5.54 0.53
C MET A 93 -12.45 -4.32 -0.19
N LEU A 94 -11.68 -3.23 -0.24
CA LEU A 94 -12.08 -1.99 -0.94
C LEU A 94 -12.17 -2.18 -2.46
N ALA A 95 -11.31 -3.00 -3.05
CA ALA A 95 -11.29 -3.23 -4.49
C ALA A 95 -12.54 -3.99 -5.00
N GLN A 96 -13.35 -4.59 -4.12
CA GLN A 96 -14.63 -5.19 -4.51
C GLN A 96 -15.73 -4.14 -4.76
N LEU A 97 -15.51 -2.88 -4.36
CA LEU A 97 -16.50 -1.83 -4.50
C LEU A 97 -16.36 -1.14 -5.86
N ASP A 98 -17.41 -1.16 -6.68
CA ASP A 98 -17.36 -0.61 -8.03
C ASP A 98 -17.09 0.91 -8.09
N ASN A 99 -17.45 1.64 -7.04
CA ASN A 99 -17.19 3.08 -6.95
C ASN A 99 -15.80 3.42 -6.35
N HIS A 100 -14.97 2.44 -6.01
CA HIS A 100 -13.61 2.65 -5.52
C HIS A 100 -12.57 2.25 -6.57
N ILE A 101 -11.63 3.16 -6.82
CA ILE A 101 -10.38 2.84 -7.50
C ILE A 101 -9.34 2.57 -6.42
N VAL A 102 -8.80 1.35 -6.38
CA VAL A 102 -7.75 0.98 -5.44
C VAL A 102 -6.46 0.72 -6.21
N ILE A 103 -5.45 1.56 -6.00
CA ILE A 103 -4.12 1.37 -6.58
C ILE A 103 -3.18 0.89 -5.47
N SER A 104 -2.67 -0.33 -5.60
CA SER A 104 -1.79 -0.95 -4.59
C SER A 104 -0.35 -1.03 -5.06
N GLU A 105 0.55 -0.37 -4.33
CA GLU A 105 2.01 -0.36 -4.52
C GLU A 105 2.41 -0.03 -5.98
N PRO A 106 1.95 1.11 -6.56
CA PRO A 106 2.24 1.44 -7.95
C PRO A 106 3.71 1.90 -8.13
N PRO A 107 4.55 1.17 -8.90
CA PRO A 107 5.95 1.55 -9.10
C PRO A 107 6.19 2.97 -9.63
N PRO A 108 5.33 3.55 -10.52
CA PRO A 108 5.46 4.95 -10.92
C PRO A 108 5.41 5.94 -9.76
N LEU A 109 4.59 5.67 -8.74
CA LEU A 109 4.49 6.57 -7.59
C LEU A 109 5.73 6.47 -6.72
N ASP A 110 6.19 5.25 -6.42
CA ASP A 110 7.46 5.04 -5.68
C ASP A 110 8.63 5.74 -6.37
N THR A 111 8.72 5.63 -7.70
CA THR A 111 9.77 6.28 -8.48
C THR A 111 9.70 7.81 -8.38
N LEU A 112 8.49 8.39 -8.48
CA LEU A 112 8.35 9.83 -8.30
C LEU A 112 8.68 10.24 -6.88
N LEU A 113 8.13 9.58 -5.85
CA LEU A 113 8.36 9.94 -4.45
C LEU A 113 9.85 9.97 -4.08
N ARG A 114 10.67 9.11 -4.69
CA ARG A 114 12.11 9.01 -4.44
C ARG A 114 12.99 9.70 -5.49
N SER A 115 12.40 10.47 -6.40
CA SER A 115 13.15 11.23 -7.41
C SER A 115 13.75 12.53 -6.84
N ASP A 116 14.72 13.08 -7.56
CA ASP A 116 15.41 14.35 -7.27
C ASP A 116 14.84 15.53 -8.07
N LEU A 117 13.58 15.42 -8.51
CA LEU A 117 12.90 16.46 -9.27
C LEU A 117 12.85 17.79 -8.48
N PRO A 118 12.95 18.95 -9.16
CA PRO A 118 12.71 20.25 -8.52
C PRO A 118 11.33 20.30 -7.87
N ALA A 119 11.24 20.84 -6.65
CA ALA A 119 10.05 20.74 -5.79
C ALA A 119 8.70 21.07 -6.48
N ALA A 120 8.67 22.10 -7.34
CA ALA A 120 7.45 22.47 -8.07
C ALA A 120 7.05 21.43 -9.13
N GLU A 121 8.03 20.92 -9.89
CA GLU A 121 7.83 19.87 -10.89
C GLU A 121 7.45 18.55 -10.20
N HIS A 122 8.12 18.24 -9.09
CA HIS A 122 7.88 17.03 -8.30
C HIS A 122 6.43 16.94 -7.80
N ARG A 123 5.92 18.01 -7.17
CA ARG A 123 4.53 18.09 -6.71
C ARG A 123 3.53 18.04 -7.89
N SER A 124 3.86 18.70 -9.00
CA SER A 124 3.03 18.67 -10.21
C SER A 124 2.93 17.26 -10.79
N ALA A 125 4.07 16.54 -10.88
CA ALA A 125 4.15 15.18 -11.39
C ALA A 125 3.38 14.19 -10.50
N ILE A 126 3.53 14.28 -9.17
CA ILE A 126 2.76 13.44 -8.23
C ILE A 126 1.26 13.71 -8.37
N ALA A 127 0.84 14.97 -8.40
CA ALA A 127 -0.56 15.33 -8.55
C ALA A 127 -1.14 14.87 -9.90
N GLY A 128 -0.37 15.00 -10.98
CA GLY A 128 -0.73 14.51 -12.31
C GLY A 128 -0.84 12.98 -12.36
N LEU A 129 0.10 12.26 -11.75
CA LEU A 129 0.07 10.80 -11.63
C LEU A 129 -1.17 10.31 -10.88
N LEU A 130 -1.45 10.86 -9.69
CA LEU A 130 -2.61 10.45 -8.91
C LEU A 130 -3.93 10.84 -9.59
N SER A 131 -3.97 11.99 -10.29
CA SER A 131 -5.10 12.34 -11.17
C SER A 131 -5.28 11.32 -12.30
N ALA A 132 -4.20 10.86 -12.92
CA ALA A 132 -4.27 9.85 -13.97
C ALA A 132 -4.79 8.50 -13.43
N TYR A 133 -4.42 8.11 -12.21
CA TYR A 133 -4.99 6.94 -11.54
C TYR A 133 -6.45 7.14 -11.14
N GLY A 134 -6.85 8.36 -10.77
CA GLY A 134 -8.22 8.72 -10.40
C GLY A 134 -9.19 8.88 -11.58
N GLN A 135 -8.81 8.51 -12.80
CA GLN A 135 -9.71 8.58 -13.95
C GLN A 135 -11.00 7.79 -13.71
N ARG A 136 -12.15 8.42 -13.94
CA ARG A 136 -13.47 7.76 -13.94
C ARG A 136 -13.64 7.00 -15.26
N ARG A 137 -13.07 5.81 -15.35
CA ARG A 137 -13.03 5.02 -16.59
C ARG A 137 -14.38 4.33 -16.86
N ARG A 138 -15.12 3.98 -15.81
CA ARG A 138 -16.46 3.36 -15.87
C ARG A 138 -17.59 4.36 -15.60
N GLY A 139 -17.28 5.54 -15.07
CA GLY A 139 -18.24 6.60 -14.76
C GLY A 139 -18.93 6.47 -13.40
N VAL A 140 -18.75 5.35 -12.71
CA VAL A 140 -19.31 5.09 -11.37
C VAL A 140 -18.31 5.37 -10.24
N GLU A 141 -17.04 5.61 -10.57
CA GLU A 141 -15.99 5.79 -9.58
C GLU A 141 -16.14 7.13 -8.82
N GLN A 142 -16.04 7.04 -7.50
CA GLN A 142 -16.20 8.16 -6.57
C GLN A 142 -15.00 8.33 -5.63
N ARG A 143 -14.18 7.30 -5.44
CA ARG A 143 -13.09 7.28 -4.46
C ARG A 143 -11.81 6.73 -5.09
N LEU A 144 -10.67 7.31 -4.70
CA LEU A 144 -9.34 6.84 -5.07
C LEU A 144 -8.55 6.52 -3.80
N VAL A 145 -8.26 5.25 -3.58
CA VAL A 145 -7.46 4.78 -2.46
C VAL A 145 -6.11 4.33 -2.97
N ILE A 146 -5.04 4.87 -2.39
CA ILE A 146 -3.67 4.54 -2.75
C ILE A 146 -3.02 3.81 -1.58
N LYS A 147 -2.67 2.55 -1.78
CA LYS A 147 -1.81 1.80 -0.86
C LYS A 147 -0.37 1.93 -1.36
N LEU A 148 0.54 2.38 -0.50
CA LEU A 148 1.94 2.61 -0.86
C LEU A 148 2.82 1.42 -0.49
N ASP A 149 4.01 1.37 -1.09
CA ASP A 149 5.05 0.45 -0.63
C ASP A 149 5.46 0.80 0.81
N ALA A 150 5.88 -0.22 1.56
CA ALA A 150 6.14 -0.09 2.99
C ALA A 150 7.21 0.98 3.32
N TRP A 151 8.19 1.16 2.44
CA TRP A 151 9.27 2.14 2.63
C TRP A 151 8.86 3.58 2.28
N ASN A 152 7.76 3.80 1.53
CA ASN A 152 7.32 5.15 1.19
C ASN A 152 6.80 5.94 2.40
N ILE A 153 6.70 5.33 3.58
CA ILE A 153 6.37 6.08 4.81
C ILE A 153 7.35 7.23 5.06
N ALA A 154 8.62 7.08 4.64
CA ALA A 154 9.62 8.14 4.72
C ALA A 154 9.27 9.36 3.84
N GLU A 155 8.47 9.15 2.80
CA GLU A 155 8.09 10.15 1.80
C GLU A 155 6.71 10.77 2.09
N LEU A 156 6.09 10.42 3.24
CA LEU A 156 4.83 11.00 3.66
C LEU A 156 4.85 12.54 3.75
N PRO A 157 5.90 13.22 4.27
CA PRO A 157 5.93 14.69 4.28
C PRO A 157 5.68 15.32 2.90
N LEU A 158 6.27 14.74 1.84
CA LEU A 158 6.05 15.19 0.47
C LEU A 158 4.61 14.96 -0.01
N LEU A 159 4.00 13.82 0.34
CA LEU A 159 2.58 13.60 0.05
C LEU A 159 1.68 14.58 0.82
N ARG A 160 2.07 14.98 2.03
CA ARG A 160 1.34 16.00 2.80
C ARG A 160 1.45 17.38 2.17
N GLU A 161 2.57 17.73 1.55
CA GLU A 161 2.68 18.95 0.74
C GLU A 161 1.72 18.93 -0.47
N CYS A 162 1.54 17.77 -1.10
CA CYS A 162 0.67 17.61 -2.27
C CYS A 162 -0.82 17.51 -1.90
N PHE A 163 -1.13 16.86 -0.78
CA PHE A 163 -2.47 16.43 -0.38
C PHE A 163 -2.69 16.57 1.12
N ALA A 164 -2.59 17.81 1.61
CA ALA A 164 -2.69 18.15 3.03
C ALA A 164 -4.03 17.77 3.70
N GLN A 165 -5.08 17.47 2.93
CA GLN A 165 -6.39 17.08 3.50
C GLN A 165 -6.70 15.59 3.31
N THR A 166 -5.90 14.86 2.52
CA THR A 166 -6.17 13.43 2.31
C THR A 166 -5.87 12.67 3.61
N PRO A 167 -6.86 11.93 4.17
CA PRO A 167 -6.64 11.13 5.35
C PRO A 167 -5.70 9.97 5.02
N TRP A 168 -4.92 9.55 6.01
CA TRP A 168 -3.98 8.45 5.84
C TRP A 168 -3.96 7.57 7.10
N MET A 169 -3.66 6.30 6.88
CA MET A 169 -3.52 5.33 7.96
C MET A 169 -2.20 4.58 7.87
N PHE A 170 -1.71 4.11 9.01
CA PHE A 170 -0.59 3.20 9.10
C PHE A 170 -1.02 1.89 9.77
N LEU A 171 -0.96 0.79 9.01
CA LEU A 171 -1.28 -0.54 9.51
C LEU A 171 -0.02 -1.27 10.02
N SER A 172 -0.05 -1.67 11.29
CA SER A 172 1.01 -2.44 11.93
C SER A 172 0.53 -3.83 12.37
N ARG A 173 1.49 -4.71 12.67
CA ARG A 173 1.30 -6.03 13.29
C ARG A 173 2.47 -6.21 14.26
N ASP A 174 2.37 -7.17 15.19
CA ASP A 174 3.50 -7.48 16.07
C ASP A 174 4.80 -7.62 15.24
N PRO A 175 5.86 -6.87 15.59
CA PRO A 175 7.04 -6.77 14.76
C PRO A 175 7.80 -8.09 14.65
N LEU A 176 7.70 -8.99 15.64
CA LEU A 176 8.30 -10.32 15.57
C LEU A 176 7.63 -11.17 14.49
N GLU A 177 6.30 -11.08 14.37
CA GLU A 177 5.53 -11.80 13.34
C GLU A 177 5.86 -11.29 11.93
N ILE A 178 6.07 -9.98 11.78
CA ILE A 178 6.53 -9.37 10.52
C ILE A 178 7.96 -9.84 10.21
N ALA A 179 8.86 -9.77 11.18
CA ALA A 179 10.27 -10.10 11.01
C ALA A 179 10.47 -11.58 10.64
N VAL A 180 9.74 -12.50 11.28
CA VAL A 180 9.75 -13.93 10.91
C VAL A 180 9.25 -14.12 9.48
N SER A 181 8.20 -13.40 9.06
CA SER A 181 7.75 -13.47 7.66
C SER A 181 8.83 -13.04 6.67
N HIS A 182 9.65 -12.04 7.00
CA HIS A 182 10.75 -11.60 6.17
C HIS A 182 11.99 -12.51 6.26
N ALA A 183 12.22 -13.17 7.40
CA ALA A 183 13.23 -14.21 7.56
C ALA A 183 12.91 -15.46 6.73
N ARG A 184 11.62 -15.81 6.57
CA ARG A 184 11.21 -16.86 5.63
C ARG A 184 11.32 -16.42 4.17
N ARG A 185 10.73 -15.27 3.82
CA ARG A 185 10.71 -14.73 2.45
C ARG A 185 10.96 -13.21 2.47
N PRO A 186 12.19 -12.76 2.17
CA PRO A 186 12.55 -11.37 2.32
C PRO A 186 11.76 -10.51 1.32
N GLY A 187 11.29 -9.35 1.78
CA GLY A 187 10.78 -8.32 0.87
C GLY A 187 11.94 -7.52 0.32
N MET A 188 11.76 -6.81 -0.80
CA MET A 188 12.86 -6.07 -1.45
C MET A 188 13.54 -5.09 -0.48
N HIS A 189 12.77 -4.33 0.30
CA HIS A 189 13.29 -3.40 1.32
C HIS A 189 13.99 -4.08 2.51
N MET A 190 13.93 -5.40 2.64
CA MET A 190 14.62 -6.18 3.68
C MET A 190 15.90 -6.84 3.15
N VAL A 191 16.28 -6.58 1.90
CA VAL A 191 17.54 -7.04 1.30
C VAL A 191 18.42 -5.81 1.03
N PRO A 192 19.67 -5.77 1.54
CA PRO A 192 20.57 -4.65 1.32
C PRO A 192 20.71 -4.29 -0.17
N GLY A 193 20.56 -3.00 -0.49
CA GLY A 193 20.75 -2.46 -1.84
C GLY A 193 19.61 -2.71 -2.84
N MET A 194 18.64 -3.60 -2.56
CA MET A 194 17.62 -4.00 -3.53
C MET A 194 16.63 -2.90 -3.95
N ILE A 195 16.40 -1.89 -3.08
CA ILE A 195 15.53 -0.75 -3.41
C ILE A 195 16.30 0.54 -3.69
N GLY A 196 17.64 0.48 -3.72
CA GLY A 196 18.48 1.69 -3.71
C GLY A 196 18.39 2.45 -2.39
N ALA A 197 18.79 3.72 -2.41
CA ALA A 197 18.72 4.60 -1.24
C ALA A 197 17.26 4.83 -0.80
N SER A 198 17.03 4.87 0.51
CA SER A 198 15.71 5.06 1.10
C SER A 198 15.81 5.65 2.51
N GLY A 199 14.71 6.24 3.01
CA GLY A 199 14.64 6.71 4.41
C GLY A 199 14.74 5.59 5.47
N LEU A 200 14.77 4.32 5.04
CA LEU A 200 15.01 3.17 5.90
C LEU A 200 16.50 2.86 6.10
N ASP A 201 17.42 3.58 5.46
CA ASP A 201 18.85 3.35 5.60
C ASP A 201 19.37 3.93 6.93
N ASP A 202 20.12 3.14 7.70
CA ASP A 202 20.59 3.52 9.03
C ASP A 202 22.12 3.80 9.09
N GLY A 203 22.81 3.65 7.95
CA GLY A 203 24.26 3.88 7.82
C GLY A 203 25.14 2.90 8.61
N LEU A 204 24.55 1.90 9.26
CA LEU A 204 25.27 0.91 10.06
C LEU A 204 25.72 -0.26 9.17
N PRO A 205 26.86 -0.90 9.48
CA PRO A 205 27.34 -2.04 8.71
C PRO A 205 26.33 -3.19 8.74
N PHE A 206 26.35 -4.02 7.70
CA PHE A 206 25.57 -5.25 7.67
C PHE A 206 26.17 -6.26 8.66
N ASP A 207 25.39 -6.62 9.68
CA ASP A 207 25.77 -7.48 10.80
C ASP A 207 24.95 -8.78 10.85
N GLY A 208 24.33 -9.13 9.73
CA GLY A 208 23.50 -10.33 9.57
C GLY A 208 22.07 -10.01 9.20
N ARG A 209 21.39 -11.01 8.62
CA ARG A 209 20.06 -10.84 8.04
C ARG A 209 18.98 -10.49 9.08
N GLU A 210 18.99 -11.16 10.23
CA GLU A 210 17.97 -10.95 11.28
C GLU A 210 18.08 -9.58 11.92
N ALA A 211 19.31 -9.16 12.25
CA ALA A 211 19.58 -7.82 12.76
C ALA A 211 19.22 -6.74 11.73
N TYR A 212 19.55 -6.94 10.45
CA TYR A 212 19.16 -6.03 9.37
C TYR A 212 17.63 -5.90 9.23
N ILE A 213 16.89 -7.02 9.24
CA ILE A 213 15.42 -7.01 9.20
C ILE A 213 14.85 -6.24 10.39
N ALA A 214 15.34 -6.52 11.60
CA ALA A 214 14.85 -5.87 12.82
C ALA A 214 15.12 -4.36 12.82
N ARG A 215 16.32 -3.92 12.40
CA ARG A 215 16.67 -2.50 12.28
C ARG A 215 15.81 -1.78 11.25
N ARG A 216 15.64 -2.35 10.05
CA ARG A 216 14.78 -1.79 8.99
C ARG A 216 13.32 -1.67 9.45
N LEU A 217 12.80 -2.70 10.12
CA LEU A 217 11.45 -2.68 10.67
C LEU A 217 11.31 -1.63 11.79
N GLY A 218 12.31 -1.52 12.66
CA GLY A 218 12.37 -0.50 13.70
C GLY A 218 12.32 0.91 13.13
N ARG A 219 13.14 1.21 12.13
CA ARG A 219 13.13 2.51 11.41
C ARG A 219 11.79 2.81 10.78
N LEU A 220 11.18 1.82 10.13
CA LEU A 220 9.86 1.97 9.51
C LEU A 220 8.81 2.36 10.55
N LEU A 221 8.76 1.65 11.67
CA LEU A 221 7.81 1.90 12.76
C LEU A 221 8.10 3.23 13.47
N GLU A 222 9.36 3.60 13.62
CA GLU A 222 9.78 4.88 14.22
C GLU A 222 9.26 6.07 13.41
N MET A 223 9.46 6.04 12.08
CA MET A 223 8.92 7.06 11.19
C MET A 223 7.39 7.09 11.22
N ALA A 224 6.74 5.93 11.22
CA ALA A 224 5.29 5.86 11.34
C ALA A 224 4.78 6.48 12.65
N ALA A 225 5.42 6.17 13.78
CA ALA A 225 5.06 6.73 15.07
C ALA A 225 5.26 8.25 15.12
N ALA A 226 6.36 8.76 14.55
CA ALA A 226 6.60 10.19 14.43
C ALA A 226 5.52 10.86 13.56
N HIS A 227 5.29 10.33 12.36
CA HIS A 227 4.32 10.90 11.43
C HIS A 227 2.88 10.84 11.93
N CYS A 228 2.47 9.79 12.63
CA CYS A 228 1.14 9.75 13.25
C CYS A 228 0.94 10.89 14.25
N ARG A 229 1.99 11.29 14.98
CA ARG A 229 1.97 12.45 15.89
C ARG A 229 1.98 13.78 15.12
N ASP A 230 2.84 13.90 14.11
CA ASP A 230 3.09 15.17 13.42
C ASP A 230 2.00 15.52 12.38
N TYR A 231 1.34 14.51 11.82
CA TYR A 231 0.38 14.66 10.71
C TYR A 231 -0.99 13.99 10.97
N GLU A 232 -1.32 13.74 12.25
CA GLU A 232 -2.61 13.18 12.68
C GLU A 232 -3.02 11.90 11.93
N GLY A 233 -2.08 10.97 11.81
CA GLY A 233 -2.27 9.69 11.12
C GLY A 233 -3.10 8.69 11.92
N LEU A 234 -3.91 7.88 11.23
CA LEU A 234 -4.66 6.80 11.86
C LEU A 234 -3.78 5.56 12.05
N ALA A 235 -3.33 5.28 13.27
CA ALA A 235 -2.69 4.01 13.59
C ALA A 235 -3.74 2.88 13.66
N VAL A 236 -3.43 1.75 13.02
CA VAL A 236 -4.29 0.56 13.00
C VAL A 236 -3.46 -0.66 13.31
N ASN A 237 -3.92 -1.49 14.24
CA ASN A 237 -3.32 -2.77 14.53
C ASN A 237 -4.00 -3.88 13.72
N TYR A 238 -3.22 -4.81 13.18
CA TYR A 238 -3.70 -6.00 12.48
C TYR A 238 -4.73 -6.80 13.29
N ARG A 239 -4.61 -6.83 14.62
CA ARG A 239 -5.56 -7.52 15.51
C ARG A 239 -6.97 -6.93 15.46
N GLU A 240 -7.12 -5.69 15.02
CA GLU A 240 -8.43 -5.07 14.84
C GLU A 240 -9.12 -5.54 13.54
N LEU A 241 -8.38 -6.17 12.62
CA LEU A 241 -8.92 -6.65 11.36
C LEU A 241 -9.53 -8.07 11.53
N PRO A 242 -10.63 -8.38 10.83
CA PRO A 242 -11.36 -7.51 9.90
C PRO A 242 -12.34 -6.55 10.60
N GLY A 243 -12.60 -6.71 11.90
CA GLY A 243 -13.67 -6.01 12.64
C GLY A 243 -13.66 -4.48 12.52
N ALA A 244 -12.49 -3.84 12.46
CA ALA A 244 -12.37 -2.39 12.29
C ALA A 244 -13.01 -1.86 11.00
N MET A 245 -13.14 -2.70 9.96
CA MET A 245 -13.82 -2.38 8.70
C MET A 245 -15.34 -2.18 8.87
N ALA A 246 -15.93 -2.61 10.00
CA ALA A 246 -17.36 -2.39 10.31
C ALA A 246 -17.58 -1.10 11.08
N GLY A 247 -16.54 -0.61 11.77
CA GLY A 247 -16.58 0.57 12.62
C GLY A 247 -15.72 1.69 12.04
N ARG A 248 -14.68 2.09 12.79
CA ARG A 248 -13.85 3.26 12.49
C ARG A 248 -13.24 3.30 11.08
N LEU A 249 -12.91 2.15 10.48
CA LEU A 249 -12.40 2.14 9.10
C LEU A 249 -13.50 2.30 8.06
N ALA A 250 -14.75 1.91 8.37
CA ALA A 250 -15.88 2.23 7.50
C ALA A 250 -16.07 3.74 7.38
N GLU A 251 -15.92 4.48 8.49
CA GLU A 251 -15.98 5.95 8.49
C GLU A 251 -14.78 6.55 7.76
N PHE A 252 -13.57 6.07 8.04
CA PHE A 252 -12.34 6.51 7.39
C PHE A 252 -12.40 6.37 5.85
N PHE A 253 -12.90 5.25 5.36
CA PHE A 253 -13.10 5.02 3.92
C PHE A 253 -14.46 5.52 3.42
N ALA A 254 -15.25 6.15 4.28
CA ALA A 254 -16.61 6.64 4.04
C ALA A 254 -17.48 5.64 3.26
N LEU A 255 -17.61 4.44 3.85
CA LEU A 255 -18.43 3.32 3.40
C LEU A 255 -19.87 3.46 3.93
N ASP A 256 -20.85 3.32 3.05
CA ASP A 256 -22.26 3.19 3.40
C ASP A 256 -22.60 1.79 3.97
N ALA A 257 -23.84 1.59 4.38
CA ALA A 257 -24.29 0.33 4.98
C ALA A 257 -24.15 -0.87 4.02
N VAL A 258 -24.47 -0.69 2.74
CA VAL A 258 -24.40 -1.76 1.72
C VAL A 258 -22.94 -2.11 1.42
N GLN A 259 -22.09 -1.09 1.27
CA GLN A 259 -20.67 -1.28 1.04
C GLN A 259 -20.00 -1.98 2.22
N ARG A 260 -20.41 -1.68 3.46
CA ARG A 260 -19.93 -2.41 4.65
C ARG A 260 -20.23 -3.90 4.51
N GLU A 261 -21.46 -4.28 4.20
CA GLU A 261 -21.81 -5.70 4.00
C GLU A 261 -20.98 -6.35 2.87
N GLN A 262 -20.81 -5.66 1.74
CA GLN A 262 -20.02 -6.14 0.60
C GLN A 262 -18.55 -6.38 0.95
N VAL A 263 -17.90 -5.43 1.64
CA VAL A 263 -16.49 -5.59 2.01
C VAL A 263 -16.29 -6.74 2.99
N PHE A 264 -17.27 -7.00 3.88
CA PHE A 264 -17.22 -8.13 4.81
C PHE A 264 -17.48 -9.48 4.14
N ALA A 265 -18.28 -9.55 3.08
CA ALA A 265 -18.48 -10.78 2.33
C ALA A 265 -17.18 -11.30 1.67
N ALA A 266 -16.19 -10.43 1.48
CA ALA A 266 -14.86 -10.80 0.98
C ALA A 266 -13.91 -11.36 2.06
N VAL A 267 -14.31 -11.30 3.34
CA VAL A 267 -13.50 -11.78 4.48
C VAL A 267 -13.49 -13.31 4.52
N GLY A 268 -12.33 -13.90 4.76
CA GLY A 268 -12.12 -15.36 4.85
C GLY A 268 -11.29 -15.96 3.70
N ARG A 269 -11.08 -15.19 2.62
CA ARG A 269 -10.16 -15.55 1.53
C ARG A 269 -8.76 -14.99 1.79
N HIS A 270 -7.74 -15.68 1.30
CA HIS A 270 -6.35 -15.23 1.42
C HIS A 270 -6.12 -14.01 0.53
N ALA A 271 -5.79 -12.86 1.13
CA ALA A 271 -5.75 -11.58 0.44
C ALA A 271 -4.77 -11.48 -0.75
N LYS A 272 -3.72 -12.33 -0.81
CA LYS A 272 -2.77 -12.37 -1.94
C LYS A 272 -3.06 -13.51 -2.92
N GLN A 273 -3.93 -14.44 -2.53
CA GLN A 273 -4.32 -15.59 -3.33
C GLN A 273 -5.82 -15.77 -3.11
N PRO A 274 -6.68 -14.95 -3.77
CA PRO A 274 -8.12 -14.91 -3.46
C PRO A 274 -8.85 -16.25 -3.59
N THR A 275 -8.22 -17.25 -4.21
CA THR A 275 -8.69 -18.63 -4.35
C THR A 275 -8.39 -19.54 -3.15
N GLU A 276 -7.57 -19.10 -2.19
CA GLU A 276 -7.21 -19.87 -1.00
C GLU A 276 -7.95 -19.36 0.25
N VAL A 277 -8.11 -20.22 1.27
CA VAL A 277 -8.67 -19.85 2.58
C VAL A 277 -7.59 -19.17 3.42
N PHE A 278 -7.93 -18.10 4.14
CA PHE A 278 -7.01 -17.47 5.08
C PHE A 278 -6.79 -18.34 6.33
N VAL A 279 -5.53 -18.61 6.68
CA VAL A 279 -5.15 -19.29 7.92
C VAL A 279 -4.31 -18.35 8.79
N GLY A 280 -4.74 -18.11 10.02
CA GLY A 280 -4.01 -17.30 10.99
C GLY A 280 -2.66 -17.93 11.35
N ASP A 281 -1.57 -17.18 11.20
CA ASP A 281 -0.20 -17.70 11.33
C ASP A 281 0.60 -17.10 12.51
N SER A 282 -0.05 -16.33 13.38
CA SER A 282 0.60 -15.58 14.47
C SER A 282 1.37 -16.49 15.45
N GLN A 283 0.73 -17.56 15.95
CA GLN A 283 1.37 -18.45 16.92
C GLN A 283 2.54 -19.25 16.32
N SER A 284 2.40 -19.76 15.08
CA SER A 284 3.49 -20.45 14.37
C SER A 284 4.68 -19.53 14.18
N LYS A 285 4.45 -18.29 13.73
CA LYS A 285 5.53 -17.31 13.56
C LYS A 285 6.26 -17.01 14.85
N ARG A 286 5.53 -16.79 15.95
CA ARG A 286 6.15 -16.54 17.27
C ARG A 286 7.00 -17.72 17.75
N ARG A 287 6.62 -18.97 17.47
CA ARG A 287 7.40 -20.15 17.88
C ARG A 287 8.68 -20.32 17.07
N GLU A 288 8.68 -19.95 15.79
CA GLU A 288 9.83 -20.10 14.89
C GLU A 288 10.90 -19.02 15.05
N ALA A 289 10.61 -17.93 15.75
CA ALA A 289 11.58 -16.86 15.93
C ALA A 289 12.81 -17.34 16.72
N SER A 290 13.99 -17.22 16.10
CA SER A 290 15.28 -17.47 16.73
C SER A 290 15.51 -16.54 17.93
N PRO A 291 16.38 -16.90 18.89
CA PRO A 291 16.74 -16.01 19.99
C PRO A 291 17.32 -14.67 19.50
N GLN A 292 18.18 -14.69 18.49
CA GLN A 292 18.79 -13.50 17.91
C GLN A 292 17.76 -12.57 17.26
N LEU A 293 16.79 -13.12 16.50
CA LEU A 293 15.73 -12.32 15.91
C LEU A 293 14.84 -11.68 16.98
N ARG A 294 14.50 -12.42 18.03
CA ARG A 294 13.72 -11.90 19.16
C ARG A 294 14.44 -10.73 19.83
N GLU A 295 15.70 -10.91 20.20
CA GLU A 295 16.52 -9.88 20.82
C GLU A 295 16.64 -8.64 19.92
N SER A 296 16.88 -8.84 18.63
CA SER A 296 17.02 -7.74 17.67
C SER A 296 15.69 -6.98 17.50
N VAL A 297 14.56 -7.68 17.38
CA VAL A 297 13.24 -7.06 17.27
C VAL A 297 12.89 -6.31 18.55
N GLU A 298 13.19 -6.88 19.71
CA GLU A 298 12.95 -6.24 20.99
C GLU A 298 13.73 -4.93 21.12
N ARG A 299 15.01 -4.97 20.73
CA ARG A 299 15.90 -3.82 20.76
C ARG A 299 15.47 -2.69 19.81
N TRP A 300 15.06 -3.02 18.58
CA TRP A 300 14.92 -2.02 17.52
C TRP A 300 13.49 -1.66 17.15
N ALA A 301 12.53 -2.58 17.32
CA ALA A 301 11.18 -2.42 16.78
C ALA A 301 10.08 -2.39 17.85
N ARG A 302 10.31 -2.94 19.05
CA ARG A 302 9.28 -2.99 20.11
C ARG A 302 8.83 -1.60 20.55
N GLY A 303 9.76 -0.74 20.96
CA GLY A 303 9.44 0.62 21.43
C GLY A 303 8.65 1.44 20.41
N PRO A 304 9.10 1.55 19.14
CA PRO A 304 8.33 2.21 18.09
C PRO A 304 6.95 1.61 17.83
N TYR A 305 6.80 0.28 17.89
CA TYR A 305 5.51 -0.39 17.75
C TYR A 305 4.55 -0.08 18.90
N GLU A 306 5.04 -0.04 20.14
CA GLU A 306 4.25 0.34 21.31
C GLU A 306 3.81 1.80 21.25
N ALA A 307 4.66 2.70 20.75
CA ALA A 307 4.32 4.10 20.52
C ALA A 307 3.19 4.30 19.50
N LEU A 308 2.90 3.32 18.65
CA LEU A 308 1.74 3.29 17.74
C LEU A 308 0.47 2.72 18.40
N GLY A 309 0.50 2.39 19.70
CA GLY A 309 -0.60 1.74 20.41
C GLY A 309 -0.61 0.21 20.26
N GLY A 310 0.51 -0.40 19.84
CA GLY A 310 0.64 -1.85 19.66
C GLY A 310 0.80 -2.66 20.96
N GLY A 311 1.00 -1.98 22.09
CA GLY A 311 1.12 -2.58 23.42
C GLY A 311 -0.25 -2.90 24.03
N PHE A 312 -0.87 -4.00 23.61
CA PHE A 312 -1.95 -4.63 24.38
C PHE A 312 -1.40 -5.88 25.06
N SER A 313 -1.66 -6.00 26.37
CA SER A 313 -1.22 -7.11 27.22
C SER A 313 -1.66 -8.48 26.66
N VAL A 314 -0.85 -9.49 26.97
CA VAL A 314 -0.87 -10.86 26.39
C VAL A 314 -2.16 -11.65 26.68
N ASP A 315 -3.11 -11.12 27.45
CA ASP A 315 -4.24 -11.90 28.00
C ASP A 315 -5.53 -11.93 27.16
N SER A 316 -5.54 -11.46 25.91
CA SER A 316 -6.77 -11.40 25.10
C SER A 316 -6.70 -12.11 23.73
N ASP A 317 -5.78 -13.06 23.54
CA ASP A 317 -5.44 -13.63 22.23
C ASP A 317 -6.45 -14.66 21.63
N ASP A 318 -7.58 -15.02 22.27
CA ASP A 318 -8.41 -16.16 21.80
C ASP A 318 -9.85 -15.89 21.29
N ALA A 319 -10.36 -14.66 21.30
CA ALA A 319 -11.80 -14.46 21.05
C ALA A 319 -12.23 -14.22 19.59
N ILE A 320 -11.32 -13.83 18.68
CA ILE A 320 -11.72 -13.33 17.34
C ILE A 320 -11.48 -14.35 16.21
N ALA A 321 -10.43 -15.19 16.31
CA ALA A 321 -10.16 -16.21 15.29
C ALA A 321 -11.24 -17.31 15.22
N SER A 322 -12.01 -17.50 16.29
CA SER A 322 -13.08 -18.51 16.39
C SER A 322 -14.41 -18.08 15.74
N ARG A 323 -14.66 -16.78 15.54
CA ARG A 323 -15.96 -16.28 15.03
C ARG A 323 -16.09 -16.24 13.50
N LEU A 324 -15.10 -16.74 12.77
CA LEU A 324 -15.11 -16.81 11.30
C LEU A 324 -15.31 -18.23 10.74
N ALA A 325 -15.63 -19.22 11.59
CA ALA A 325 -16.15 -20.48 11.10
C ALA A 325 -17.60 -20.26 10.63
N PRO A 326 -17.95 -20.53 9.35
CA PRO A 326 -19.35 -20.60 8.97
C PRO A 326 -19.99 -21.71 9.78
N THR A 327 -21.00 -21.38 10.58
CA THR A 327 -21.87 -22.38 11.19
C THR A 327 -22.57 -23.10 10.04
N ILE A 328 -22.08 -24.27 9.66
CA ILE A 328 -22.80 -25.17 8.78
C ILE A 328 -23.94 -25.73 9.63
N ASP A 329 -25.13 -25.12 9.52
CA ASP A 329 -26.35 -25.76 9.98
C ASP A 329 -26.62 -26.96 9.08
N LEU A 330 -26.34 -28.16 9.61
CA LEU A 330 -26.87 -29.41 9.08
C LEU A 330 -28.28 -29.57 9.64
N GLN A 331 -29.28 -29.28 8.81
CA GLN A 331 -30.61 -29.88 8.90
C GLN A 331 -30.87 -30.73 7.68
#